data_AF-A0A6C0K226-F1
#
_entry.id   AF-A0A6C0K226-F1
#
_cell.length_a   1.000
_cell.length_b   1.000
_cell.length_c   1.000
_cell.angle_alpha   90.00
_cell.angle_beta   90.00
_cell.angle_gamma   90.00
#
_symmetry.space_group_name_H-M   'P 1'
#
loop_
_entity.id
_entity.type
_entity.pdbx_description
1 polymer ?
#
loop_
_entity_poly.entity_id
_entity_poly.type
_entity_poly.pdbx_seq_one_letter_code
_entity_poly.pdbx_strand_id
1 'polypeptide(L)'
;MNTTTAPSESSGTNISVWGGLAIGFAMTAFNMIPWSVVFIFTRKYGLRYYTINNTDECRRVQRRVKGHSSHTSDNDKGYGYAFGKWYITHVGQDHRGDHEVWMIATETSFKELTRDLNDDVEEDEVDAENTVVSDVEAVKAPKKKIDVYDRRGSYDNLWYRKRTIRNLGAKPHPEQRVILDRVKAVYEQKQRGVFYIHGLPCTGKSMIGLLLAEEYGCSYSNSYSPWEPGDILTTVIDEAEPTKERPLVLAFEEVDGAIIRIHEGIERHKNIPTAITDKSSWNRFLDNFDRGLYPYVVLLMTSNKSFDFINSLDPSYLRKGRVDEVFEMGMKTE
;
A
#
# COMPACT_ATOMS: atom_id res chain seq x y z
N MET A 1 38.33 57.65 7.87
CA MET A 1 38.15 56.63 6.82
C MET A 1 36.67 56.57 6.50
N ASN A 2 36.23 57.32 5.49
CA ASN A 2 34.84 57.34 5.02
C ASN A 2 34.78 56.52 3.73
N THR A 3 34.12 55.37 3.78
CA THR A 3 33.82 54.54 2.61
C THR A 3 32.56 55.05 1.94
N THR A 4 32.74 55.66 0.76
CA THR A 4 31.68 56.04 -0.17
C THR A 4 31.15 54.78 -0.86
N THR A 5 29.93 54.35 -0.54
CA THR A 5 29.20 53.32 -1.31
C THR A 5 28.35 54.01 -2.38
N ALA A 6 28.59 53.65 -3.65
CA ALA A 6 27.77 54.05 -4.79
C ALA A 6 26.41 53.31 -4.79
N PRO A 7 25.32 53.93 -5.26
CA PRO A 7 24.04 53.24 -5.42
C PRO A 7 24.04 52.37 -6.68
N SER A 8 23.55 51.14 -6.54
CA SER A 8 23.29 50.22 -7.65
C SER A 8 21.99 50.60 -8.36
N GLU A 9 22.07 50.95 -9.65
CA GLU A 9 20.90 51.12 -10.52
C GLU A 9 20.24 49.76 -10.80
N SER A 10 19.01 49.59 -10.32
CA SER A 10 18.15 48.48 -10.73
C SER A 10 17.52 48.81 -12.08
N SER A 11 17.99 48.16 -13.14
CA SER A 11 17.40 48.21 -14.49
C SER A 11 16.06 47.47 -14.51
N GLY A 12 15.00 48.15 -14.10
CA GLY A 12 13.62 47.69 -14.29
C GLY A 12 13.29 47.67 -15.78
N THR A 13 13.17 46.48 -16.35
CA THR A 13 12.61 46.26 -17.69
C THR A 13 11.14 46.63 -17.68
N ASN A 14 10.84 47.90 -18.00
CA ASN A 14 9.48 48.39 -18.18
C ASN A 14 8.83 47.68 -19.38
N ILE A 15 8.06 46.63 -19.10
CA ILE A 15 7.13 46.05 -20.08
C ILE A 15 6.13 47.16 -20.41
N SER A 16 6.14 47.62 -21.66
CA SER A 16 5.22 48.67 -22.10
C SER A 16 3.78 48.20 -21.95
N VAL A 17 2.86 49.12 -21.66
CA VAL A 17 1.41 48.85 -21.52
C VAL A 17 0.86 48.08 -22.74
N TRP A 18 1.39 48.38 -23.93
CA TRP A 18 1.09 47.66 -25.18
C TRP A 18 1.62 46.23 -25.20
N GLY A 19 2.80 45.97 -24.63
CA GLY A 19 3.33 44.62 -24.44
C GLY A 19 2.47 43.79 -23.49
N GLY A 20 1.97 44.39 -22.41
CA GLY A 20 1.03 43.73 -21.49
C GLY A 20 -0.29 43.35 -22.16
N LEU A 21 -0.86 44.25 -22.98
CA LEU A 21 -2.10 44.00 -23.72
C LEU A 21 -1.94 42.93 -24.81
N ALA A 22 -0.81 42.93 -25.54
CA ALA A 22 -0.51 41.91 -26.53
C ALA A 22 -0.36 40.52 -25.89
N ILE A 23 0.30 40.42 -24.73
CA ILE A 23 0.42 39.16 -23.99
C ILE A 23 -0.96 38.69 -23.49
N GLY A 24 -1.77 39.58 -22.94
CA GLY A 24 -3.13 39.26 -22.50
C GLY A 24 -4.03 38.75 -23.63
N PHE A 25 -3.95 39.39 -24.80
CA PHE A 25 -4.68 38.96 -25.98
C PHE A 25 -4.18 37.61 -26.52
N ALA A 26 -2.86 37.40 -26.55
CA ALA A 26 -2.27 36.13 -26.97
C ALA A 26 -2.69 34.97 -26.05
N MET A 27 -2.70 35.17 -24.72
CA MET A 27 -3.15 34.16 -23.76
C MET A 27 -4.65 33.86 -23.90
N THR A 28 -5.46 34.89 -24.17
CA THR A 28 -6.91 34.72 -24.38
C THR A 28 -7.20 33.97 -25.68
N ALA A 29 -6.51 34.32 -26.76
CA ALA A 29 -6.61 33.63 -28.05
C ALA A 29 -6.12 32.17 -27.95
N PHE A 30 -5.03 31.92 -27.21
CA PHE A 30 -4.49 30.58 -26.97
C PHE A 30 -5.48 29.69 -26.17
N ASN A 31 -6.19 30.27 -25.20
CA ASN A 31 -7.23 29.57 -24.44
C ASN A 31 -8.53 29.38 -25.23
N MET A 32 -8.77 30.16 -26.28
CA MET A 32 -9.93 30.00 -27.17
C MET A 32 -9.73 28.92 -28.25
N ILE A 33 -8.51 28.46 -28.49
CA ILE A 33 -8.28 27.33 -29.40
C ILE A 33 -8.86 26.08 -28.74
N PRO A 34 -9.87 25.43 -29.34
CA PRO A 34 -10.34 24.16 -28.84
C PRO A 34 -9.26 23.14 -29.14
N TRP A 35 -8.43 22.83 -28.14
CA TRP A 35 -7.30 21.89 -28.25
C TRP A 35 -7.71 20.53 -28.83
N SER A 36 -8.98 20.15 -28.69
CA SER A 36 -9.58 18.98 -29.34
C SER A 36 -9.49 19.01 -30.87
N VAL A 37 -9.55 20.19 -31.52
CA VAL A 37 -9.47 20.33 -32.98
C VAL A 37 -8.08 19.99 -33.50
N VAL A 38 -7.02 20.30 -32.75
CA VAL A 38 -5.65 19.91 -33.11
C VAL A 38 -5.55 18.38 -33.22
N PHE A 39 -6.22 17.65 -32.34
CA PHE A 39 -6.21 16.19 -32.35
C PHE A 39 -7.05 15.56 -33.47
N ILE A 40 -8.01 16.30 -34.06
CA ILE A 40 -8.72 15.85 -35.27
C ILE A 40 -7.74 15.76 -36.45
N PHE A 41 -6.82 16.73 -36.58
CA PHE A 41 -5.81 16.72 -37.63
C PHE A 41 -4.70 15.68 -37.38
N THR A 42 -4.26 15.52 -36.13
CA THR A 42 -3.22 14.52 -35.81
C THR A 42 -3.71 13.08 -35.92
N ARG A 43 -5.03 12.84 -35.91
CA ARG A 43 -5.63 11.53 -36.19
C ARG A 43 -5.23 10.96 -37.54
N LYS A 44 -5.02 11.80 -38.58
CA LYS A 44 -4.54 11.34 -39.90
C LYS A 44 -3.15 10.70 -39.83
N TYR A 45 -2.36 11.08 -38.84
CA TYR A 45 -1.01 10.57 -38.58
C TYR A 45 -1.01 9.44 -37.52
N GLY A 46 -2.20 8.93 -37.14
CA GLY A 46 -2.34 7.83 -36.19
C GLY A 46 -2.19 8.22 -34.72
N LEU A 47 -1.95 9.50 -34.42
CA LEU A 47 -1.90 10.01 -33.05
C LEU A 47 -3.30 10.29 -32.52
N ARG A 48 -3.59 9.83 -31.31
CA ARG A 48 -4.86 10.06 -30.61
C ARG A 48 -4.58 10.49 -29.19
N TYR A 49 -5.53 11.23 -28.63
CA TYR A 49 -5.55 11.59 -27.23
C TYR A 49 -6.42 10.59 -26.46
N TYR A 50 -5.86 9.99 -25.41
CA TYR A 50 -6.47 8.99 -24.56
C TYR A 50 -6.51 9.52 -23.11
N THR A 51 -7.61 9.24 -22.43
CA THR A 51 -7.78 9.47 -21.00
C THR A 51 -8.08 8.13 -20.36
N ILE A 52 -7.25 7.72 -19.41
CA ILE A 52 -7.38 6.46 -18.69
C ILE A 52 -7.69 6.79 -17.24
N ASN A 53 -8.86 6.32 -16.79
CA ASN A 53 -9.35 6.48 -15.41
C ASN A 53 -9.43 5.15 -14.67
N ASN A 54 -9.16 4.04 -15.35
CA ASN A 54 -9.14 2.73 -14.73
C ASN A 54 -7.82 2.56 -13.98
N THR A 55 -7.89 2.36 -12.66
CA THR A 55 -6.74 2.21 -11.76
C THR A 55 -5.75 1.14 -12.22
N ASP A 56 -6.23 0.01 -12.75
CA ASP A 56 -5.37 -1.09 -13.20
C ASP A 56 -4.62 -0.76 -14.49
N GLU A 57 -5.29 -0.10 -15.44
CA GLU A 57 -4.65 0.42 -16.66
C GLU A 57 -3.64 1.51 -16.34
N CYS A 58 -3.99 2.45 -15.46
CA CYS A 58 -3.09 3.50 -14.99
C CYS A 58 -1.81 2.92 -14.38
N ARG A 59 -1.95 1.91 -13.51
CA ARG A 59 -0.82 1.22 -12.88
C ARG A 59 0.03 0.44 -13.89
N ARG A 60 -0.56 -0.17 -14.92
CA ARG A 60 0.17 -0.82 -16.02
C ARG A 60 1.03 0.18 -16.78
N VAL A 61 0.45 1.33 -17.15
CA VAL A 61 1.18 2.42 -17.81
C VAL A 61 2.31 2.92 -16.91
N GLN A 62 2.05 3.20 -15.62
CA GLN A 62 3.04 3.66 -14.63
C GLN A 62 4.30 2.77 -14.56
N ARG A 63 4.12 1.44 -14.57
CA ARG A 63 5.25 0.48 -14.53
C ARG A 63 6.07 0.50 -15.81
N ARG A 64 5.41 0.64 -16.97
CA ARG A 64 6.08 0.64 -18.29
C ARG A 64 6.81 1.94 -18.59
N VAL A 65 6.27 3.08 -18.15
CA VAL A 65 6.85 4.39 -18.45
C VAL A 65 7.93 4.84 -17.45
N LYS A 66 8.20 4.05 -16.39
CA LYS A 66 9.17 4.39 -15.33
C LYS A 66 10.55 4.82 -15.83
N GLY A 67 11.05 4.22 -16.92
CA GLY A 67 12.37 4.53 -17.47
C GLY A 67 12.45 5.87 -18.20
N HIS A 68 11.29 6.47 -18.51
CA HIS A 68 11.17 7.67 -19.33
C HIS A 68 10.31 8.75 -18.67
N SER A 69 9.94 8.58 -17.40
CA SER A 69 9.13 9.52 -16.63
C SER A 69 9.97 10.59 -15.95
N SER A 70 9.41 11.79 -15.81
CA SER A 70 10.04 12.94 -15.17
C SER A 70 10.26 12.74 -13.67
N HIS A 71 9.41 11.94 -13.03
CA HIS A 71 9.56 11.52 -11.64
C HIS A 71 9.37 10.01 -11.53
N THR A 72 10.14 9.38 -10.66
CA THR A 72 9.96 7.99 -10.27
C THR A 72 9.75 7.97 -8.76
N SER A 73 8.69 7.31 -8.29
CA SER A 73 8.51 7.12 -6.85
C SER A 73 9.38 5.98 -6.33
N ASP A 74 9.55 5.93 -5.00
CA ASP A 74 10.31 4.90 -4.28
C ASP A 74 9.80 3.44 -4.50
N ASN A 75 8.65 3.26 -5.16
CA ASN A 75 8.06 1.97 -5.51
C ASN A 75 8.25 1.60 -7.01
N ASP A 76 9.24 2.18 -7.69
CA ASP A 76 9.52 1.98 -9.14
C ASP A 76 8.34 2.33 -10.07
N LYS A 77 7.43 3.21 -9.64
CA LYS A 77 6.32 3.71 -10.45
C LYS A 77 6.69 5.08 -11.05
N GLY A 78 6.50 5.25 -12.35
CA GLY A 78 6.70 6.54 -13.03
C GLY A 78 5.52 7.50 -12.79
N TYR A 79 5.82 8.77 -12.49
CA TYR A 79 4.88 9.87 -12.27
C TYR A 79 5.27 11.11 -13.09
N GLY A 80 4.30 12.00 -13.31
CA GLY A 80 4.49 13.20 -14.10
C GLY A 80 4.54 12.90 -15.59
N TYR A 81 5.38 13.61 -16.33
CA TYR A 81 5.45 13.48 -17.79
C TYR A 81 6.40 12.37 -18.19
N ALA A 82 6.00 11.50 -19.11
CA ALA A 82 6.87 10.51 -19.74
C ALA A 82 6.83 10.59 -21.26
N PHE A 83 7.99 10.45 -21.89
CA PHE A 83 8.16 10.59 -23.33
C PHE A 83 8.72 9.30 -23.92
N GLY A 84 7.99 8.70 -24.86
CA GLY A 84 8.45 7.56 -25.65
C GLY A 84 8.45 7.88 -27.14
N LYS A 85 8.95 6.93 -27.94
CA LYS A 85 9.09 7.10 -29.40
C LYS A 85 7.78 7.44 -30.12
N TRP A 86 6.64 7.06 -29.56
CA TRP A 86 5.30 7.26 -30.13
C TRP A 86 4.23 7.55 -29.08
N TYR A 87 4.63 8.07 -27.92
CA TYR A 87 3.72 8.52 -26.90
C TYR A 87 4.29 9.68 -26.07
N ILE A 88 3.41 10.55 -25.62
CA ILE A 88 3.64 11.51 -24.54
C ILE A 88 2.54 11.28 -23.53
N THR A 89 2.89 11.00 -22.29
CA THR A 89 1.90 10.73 -21.25
C THR A 89 2.16 11.55 -20.01
N HIS A 90 1.10 11.97 -19.34
CA HIS A 90 1.13 12.54 -18.00
C HIS A 90 0.42 11.57 -17.07
N VAL A 91 1.13 11.13 -16.03
CA VAL A 91 0.60 10.29 -14.97
C VAL A 91 0.44 11.15 -13.72
N GLY A 92 -0.80 11.36 -13.31
CA GLY A 92 -1.16 12.15 -12.14
C GLY A 92 -2.09 11.41 -11.18
N GLN A 93 -2.50 12.15 -10.16
CA GLN A 93 -3.62 11.80 -9.30
C GLN A 93 -4.68 12.88 -9.46
N ASP A 94 -5.94 12.48 -9.61
CA ASP A 94 -7.07 13.40 -9.55
C ASP A 94 -7.25 13.92 -8.10
N HIS A 95 -8.07 14.96 -7.93
CA HIS A 95 -8.44 15.56 -6.64
C HIS A 95 -9.04 14.58 -5.63
N ARG A 96 -9.45 13.39 -6.09
CA ARG A 96 -9.97 12.29 -5.26
C ARG A 96 -8.90 11.28 -4.82
N GLY A 97 -7.65 11.43 -5.29
CA GLY A 97 -6.55 10.51 -5.03
C GLY A 97 -6.45 9.36 -6.04
N ASP A 98 -7.43 9.21 -6.94
CA ASP A 98 -7.44 8.19 -7.98
C ASP A 98 -6.37 8.49 -9.06
N HIS A 99 -5.75 7.46 -9.62
CA HIS A 99 -4.75 7.63 -10.66
C HIS A 99 -5.40 7.98 -12.00
N GLU A 100 -4.93 9.06 -12.60
CA GLU A 100 -5.38 9.49 -13.92
C GLU A 100 -4.19 9.55 -14.88
N VAL A 101 -4.36 9.00 -16.08
CA VAL A 101 -3.34 9.03 -17.13
C VAL A 101 -3.87 9.71 -18.37
N TRP A 102 -3.18 10.76 -18.79
CA TRP A 102 -3.47 11.54 -19.98
C TRP A 102 -2.40 11.21 -21.01
N MET A 103 -2.77 10.67 -22.17
CA MET A 103 -1.78 10.15 -23.11
C MET A 103 -2.09 10.59 -24.54
N ILE A 104 -1.09 11.18 -25.22
CA ILE A 104 -1.08 11.36 -26.66
C ILE A 104 -0.23 10.24 -27.23
N ALA A 105 -0.83 9.28 -27.93
CA ALA A 105 -0.11 8.12 -28.44
C ALA A 105 -0.65 7.60 -29.75
N THR A 106 0.13 6.78 -30.44
CA THR A 106 -0.40 5.91 -31.49
C THR A 106 -1.26 4.80 -30.89
N GLU A 107 -2.18 4.22 -31.68
CA GLU A 107 -3.01 3.09 -31.21
C GLU A 107 -2.16 1.87 -30.82
N THR A 108 -1.04 1.64 -31.51
CA THR A 108 -0.09 0.57 -31.21
C THR A 108 0.59 0.81 -29.86
N SER A 109 1.10 2.02 -29.60
CA SER A 109 1.76 2.33 -28.33
C SER A 109 0.78 2.37 -27.16
N PHE A 110 -0.45 2.83 -27.35
CA PHE A 110 -1.48 2.75 -26.32
C PHE A 110 -1.76 1.30 -25.93
N LYS A 111 -1.99 0.41 -26.92
CA LYS A 111 -2.23 -1.02 -26.66
C LYS A 111 -1.02 -1.67 -25.99
N GLU A 112 0.19 -1.39 -26.45
CA GLU A 112 1.43 -1.90 -25.85
C GLU A 112 1.58 -1.47 -24.38
N LEU A 113 1.24 -0.21 -24.06
CA LEU A 113 1.33 0.32 -22.70
C LEU A 113 0.20 -0.18 -21.78
N THR A 114 -0.92 -0.62 -22.33
CA THR A 114 -2.10 -1.09 -21.58
C THR A 114 -2.28 -2.61 -21.60
N ARG A 115 -1.53 -3.36 -22.42
CA ARG A 115 -1.65 -4.82 -22.55
C ARG A 115 -1.41 -5.54 -21.22
N ASP A 116 -2.19 -6.59 -20.96
CA ASP A 116 -1.96 -7.50 -19.85
C ASP A 116 -0.61 -8.20 -19.94
N LEU A 117 0.00 -8.42 -18.77
CA LEU A 117 1.29 -9.11 -18.64
C LEU A 117 1.15 -10.64 -18.66
N ASN A 118 -0.06 -11.16 -18.84
CA ASN A 118 -0.32 -12.60 -18.80
C ASN A 118 -0.11 -13.32 -20.15
N ASP A 119 0.17 -12.62 -21.24
CA ASP A 119 0.22 -13.24 -22.58
C ASP A 119 1.61 -13.44 -23.19
N ASP A 120 2.68 -12.80 -22.69
CA ASP A 120 4.04 -12.97 -23.27
C ASP A 120 5.09 -13.17 -22.16
N VAL A 121 5.13 -14.38 -21.58
CA VAL A 121 6.37 -14.93 -20.99
C VAL A 121 6.97 -15.88 -22.01
N GLU A 122 7.55 -15.32 -23.08
CA GLU A 122 8.71 -15.95 -23.72
C GLU A 122 9.93 -15.26 -23.10
N GLU A 123 10.42 -15.84 -22.00
CA GLU A 123 11.75 -15.53 -21.50
C GLU A 123 12.76 -16.08 -22.50
N ASP A 124 13.58 -15.19 -23.06
CA ASP A 124 14.73 -15.53 -23.90
C ASP A 124 15.62 -16.56 -23.18
N GLU A 125 15.60 -17.81 -23.66
CA GLU A 125 16.66 -18.79 -23.41
C GLU A 125 17.93 -18.31 -24.12
N VAL A 126 18.98 -18.00 -23.36
CA VAL A 126 20.34 -17.93 -23.87
C VAL A 126 21.14 -19.07 -23.24
N ASP A 127 21.64 -19.91 -24.14
CA ASP A 127 22.43 -21.12 -23.93
C ASP A 127 23.56 -20.95 -22.88
N ALA A 128 23.68 -21.95 -22.00
CA ALA A 128 24.94 -22.30 -21.38
C ALA A 128 25.09 -23.83 -21.35
N GLU A 129 26.13 -24.27 -22.04
CA GLU A 129 26.50 -25.65 -22.32
C GLU A 129 26.68 -26.54 -21.08
N ASN A 130 26.28 -27.80 -21.28
CA ASN A 130 26.74 -29.03 -20.64
C ASN A 130 27.88 -28.89 -19.62
N THR A 131 27.58 -29.17 -18.36
CA THR A 131 28.54 -29.85 -17.47
C THR A 131 27.82 -30.92 -16.66
N VAL A 132 28.08 -32.17 -17.02
CA VAL A 132 27.66 -33.36 -16.28
C VAL A 132 28.60 -33.52 -15.09
N VAL A 133 28.14 -33.23 -13.88
CA VAL A 133 28.66 -33.86 -12.66
C VAL A 133 27.50 -34.06 -11.68
N SER A 134 27.34 -35.32 -11.30
CA SER A 134 26.45 -35.83 -10.27
C SER A 134 26.56 -35.07 -8.95
N ASP A 135 25.44 -34.65 -8.39
CA ASP A 135 25.07 -34.95 -7.00
C ASP A 135 23.58 -34.64 -6.79
N VAL A 136 22.91 -35.56 -6.10
CA VAL A 136 21.48 -35.50 -5.77
C VAL A 136 21.29 -34.45 -4.68
N GLU A 137 21.22 -33.17 -5.05
CA GLU A 137 20.73 -32.13 -4.15
C GLU A 137 19.20 -32.15 -4.13
N ALA A 138 18.66 -32.47 -2.96
CA ALA A 138 17.24 -32.35 -2.66
C ALA A 138 16.75 -30.96 -3.08
N VAL A 139 15.79 -30.93 -4.00
CA VAL A 139 15.08 -29.73 -4.46
C VAL A 139 14.52 -28.98 -3.24
N LYS A 140 15.26 -28.00 -2.72
CA LYS A 140 14.77 -27.11 -1.66
C LYS A 140 13.63 -26.31 -2.27
N ALA A 141 12.41 -26.58 -1.80
CA ALA A 141 11.22 -25.83 -2.16
C ALA A 141 11.52 -24.32 -2.10
N PRO A 142 11.04 -23.53 -3.07
CA PRO A 142 11.35 -22.10 -3.13
C PRO A 142 10.92 -21.42 -1.83
N LYS A 143 11.85 -20.70 -1.21
CA LYS A 143 11.59 -19.94 0.03
C LYS A 143 10.51 -18.89 -0.25
N LYS A 144 9.42 -18.95 0.51
CA LYS A 144 8.29 -18.04 0.37
C LYS A 144 8.71 -16.62 0.77
N LYS A 145 8.32 -15.64 -0.05
CA LYS A 145 8.61 -14.21 0.17
C LYS A 145 7.49 -13.59 1.01
N ILE A 146 7.83 -12.67 1.90
CA ILE A 146 6.88 -11.89 2.70
C ILE A 146 6.92 -10.45 2.22
N ASP A 147 5.75 -9.88 1.93
CA ASP A 147 5.62 -8.47 1.57
C ASP A 147 5.17 -7.68 2.81
N VAL A 148 6.08 -6.89 3.39
CA VAL A 148 5.80 -6.09 4.58
C VAL A 148 5.41 -4.67 4.19
N TYR A 149 4.30 -4.19 4.74
CA TYR A 149 3.77 -2.86 4.51
C TYR A 149 3.95 -2.01 5.76
N ASP A 150 4.87 -1.05 5.68
CA ASP A 150 5.17 -0.11 6.76
C ASP A 150 4.45 1.23 6.49
N ARG A 151 3.73 1.72 7.49
CA ARG A 151 3.06 3.03 7.44
C ARG A 151 4.07 4.18 7.37
N ARG A 152 3.83 5.14 6.48
CA ARG A 152 4.68 6.31 6.22
C ARG A 152 3.81 7.55 5.99
N GLY A 153 4.47 8.71 6.01
CA GLY A 153 3.82 10.01 5.79
C GLY A 153 3.37 10.69 7.08
N SER A 154 2.52 11.70 6.94
CA SER A 154 1.86 12.43 8.03
C SER A 154 0.39 12.02 8.12
N TYR A 155 -0.32 12.47 9.16
CA TYR A 155 -1.76 12.16 9.31
C TYR A 155 -2.61 12.65 8.12
N ASP A 156 -2.21 13.74 7.46
CA ASP A 156 -2.93 14.29 6.30
C ASP A 156 -2.58 13.58 4.97
N ASN A 157 -1.48 12.83 4.93
CA ASN A 157 -1.01 12.12 3.74
C ASN A 157 -0.33 10.81 4.13
N LEU A 158 -1.14 9.87 4.61
CA LEU A 158 -0.70 8.58 5.10
C LEU A 158 -0.69 7.56 3.95
N TRP A 159 0.42 6.84 3.81
CA TRP A 159 0.59 5.81 2.79
C TRP A 159 1.42 4.64 3.31
N TYR A 160 1.37 3.51 2.64
CA TYR A 160 2.11 2.31 3.02
C TYR A 160 3.26 2.04 2.06
N ARG A 161 4.47 1.85 2.62
CA ARG A 161 5.65 1.44 1.86
C ARG A 161 5.79 -0.07 1.91
N LYS A 162 5.88 -0.70 0.74
CA LYS A 162 6.17 -2.12 0.61
C LYS A 162 7.68 -2.37 0.71
N ARG A 163 8.06 -3.39 1.48
CA ARG A 163 9.39 -4.02 1.45
C ARG A 163 9.24 -5.53 1.46
N THR A 164 10.14 -6.24 0.79
CA THR A 164 10.05 -7.71 0.70
C THR A 164 11.13 -8.38 1.54
N ILE A 165 10.74 -9.29 2.43
CA ILE A 165 11.63 -10.19 3.16
C ILE A 165 11.66 -11.53 2.41
N ARG A 166 12.84 -11.96 1.97
CA ARG A 166 12.99 -13.20 1.17
C ARG A 166 13.14 -14.47 2.01
N ASN A 167 13.53 -14.32 3.27
CA ASN A 167 13.76 -15.43 4.20
C ASN A 167 13.72 -14.87 5.62
N LEU A 168 12.71 -15.25 6.42
CA LEU A 168 12.68 -14.88 7.82
C LEU A 168 13.76 -15.64 8.60
N GLY A 169 14.00 -16.89 8.20
CA GLY A 169 15.02 -17.77 8.80
C GLY A 169 14.70 -18.22 10.24
N ALA A 170 13.55 -17.81 10.77
CA ALA A 170 13.06 -18.22 12.09
C ALA A 170 12.24 -19.51 11.96
N LYS A 171 12.39 -20.41 12.93
CA LYS A 171 11.52 -21.58 13.06
C LYS A 171 10.53 -21.36 14.21
N PRO A 172 9.25 -21.70 14.03
CA PRO A 172 8.29 -21.60 15.12
C PRO A 172 8.63 -22.62 16.20
N HIS A 173 8.55 -22.20 17.46
CA HIS A 173 8.59 -23.10 18.60
C HIS A 173 7.29 -23.94 18.69
N PRO A 174 7.25 -25.02 19.48
CA PRO A 174 6.09 -25.92 19.55
C PRO A 174 4.77 -25.20 19.88
N GLU A 175 4.74 -24.27 20.84
CA GLU A 175 3.53 -23.51 21.16
C GLU A 175 3.08 -22.59 20.02
N GLN A 176 4.03 -21.91 19.36
CA GLN A 176 3.74 -21.08 18.19
C GLN A 176 3.17 -21.92 17.05
N ARG A 177 3.69 -23.14 16.85
CA ARG A 177 3.20 -24.08 15.84
C ARG A 177 1.73 -24.41 16.07
N VAL A 178 1.35 -24.73 17.32
CA VAL A 178 -0.05 -24.99 17.67
C VAL A 178 -0.94 -23.80 17.32
N ILE A 179 -0.54 -22.58 17.68
CA ILE A 179 -1.30 -21.37 17.38
C ILE A 179 -1.41 -21.15 15.86
N LEU A 180 -0.30 -21.28 15.12
CA LEU A 180 -0.27 -21.13 13.66
C LEU A 180 -1.23 -22.11 12.98
N ASP A 181 -1.21 -23.38 13.38
CA ASP A 181 -2.06 -24.42 12.79
C ASP A 181 -3.55 -24.15 13.07
N ARG A 182 -3.89 -23.65 14.28
CA ARG A 182 -5.26 -23.22 14.61
C ARG A 182 -5.71 -22.00 13.80
N VAL A 183 -4.85 -20.98 13.69
CA VAL A 183 -5.13 -19.79 12.88
C VAL A 183 -5.39 -20.17 11.43
N LYS A 184 -4.57 -21.04 10.84
CA LYS A 184 -4.77 -21.55 9.48
C LYS A 184 -6.06 -22.32 9.32
N ALA A 185 -6.41 -23.18 10.28
CA ALA A 185 -7.65 -23.96 10.21
C ALA A 185 -8.89 -23.05 10.19
N VAL A 186 -8.91 -22.01 11.04
CA VAL A 186 -9.98 -21.00 11.05
C VAL A 186 -9.99 -20.21 9.74
N TYR A 187 -8.83 -19.80 9.23
CA TYR A 187 -8.72 -19.07 7.98
C TYR A 187 -9.21 -19.90 6.79
N GLU A 188 -8.86 -21.19 6.67
CA GLU A 188 -9.33 -22.01 5.55
C GLU A 188 -10.86 -22.13 5.55
N GLN A 189 -11.48 -22.18 6.74
CA GLN A 189 -12.93 -22.23 6.87
C GLN A 189 -13.62 -20.90 6.54
N LYS A 190 -13.10 -19.77 7.05
CA LYS A 190 -13.80 -18.48 7.02
C LYS A 190 -13.27 -17.49 5.98
N GLN A 191 -12.09 -17.77 5.42
CA GLN A 191 -11.31 -16.90 4.53
C GLN A 191 -10.95 -15.57 5.18
N ARG A 192 -10.93 -15.52 6.51
CA ARG A 192 -10.58 -14.39 7.38
C ARG A 192 -10.41 -14.91 8.81
N GLY A 193 -9.86 -14.10 9.71
CA GLY A 193 -9.92 -14.43 11.12
C GLY A 193 -9.41 -13.33 12.04
N VAL A 194 -9.90 -13.31 13.27
CA VAL A 194 -9.49 -12.39 14.33
C VAL A 194 -9.05 -13.19 15.55
N PHE A 195 -7.82 -13.00 16.00
CA PHE A 195 -7.23 -13.79 17.06
C PHE A 195 -6.63 -12.89 18.14
N TYR A 196 -6.77 -13.31 19.39
CA TYR A 196 -6.15 -12.64 20.52
C TYR A 196 -5.13 -13.57 21.18
N ILE A 197 -3.87 -13.14 21.24
CA ILE A 197 -2.75 -13.92 21.76
C ILE A 197 -2.17 -13.15 22.94
N HIS A 198 -2.34 -13.69 24.15
CA HIS A 198 -1.77 -13.10 25.36
C HIS A 198 -0.69 -13.98 25.97
N GLY A 199 0.07 -13.41 26.89
CA GLY A 199 1.12 -14.11 27.62
C GLY A 199 2.17 -13.13 28.12
N LEU A 200 3.16 -13.63 28.84
CA LEU A 200 4.24 -12.79 29.37
C LEU A 200 5.08 -12.14 28.26
N PRO A 201 5.79 -11.03 28.52
CA PRO A 201 6.76 -10.47 27.59
C PRO A 201 7.80 -11.52 27.16
N CYS A 202 8.40 -11.34 25.98
CA CYS A 202 9.46 -12.20 25.44
C CYS A 202 9.07 -13.66 25.15
N THR A 203 7.79 -14.03 25.13
CA THR A 203 7.34 -15.39 24.74
C THR A 203 7.27 -15.62 23.23
N GLY A 204 7.49 -14.58 22.42
CA GLY A 204 7.51 -14.69 20.96
C GLY A 204 6.14 -14.47 20.28
N LYS A 205 5.18 -13.83 20.97
CA LYS A 205 3.85 -13.50 20.42
C LYS A 205 3.93 -12.71 19.11
N SER A 206 4.73 -11.63 19.06
CA SER A 206 4.88 -10.79 17.86
C SER A 206 5.45 -11.56 16.66
N MET A 207 6.20 -12.64 16.88
CA MET A 207 6.79 -13.44 15.80
C MET A 207 5.75 -14.29 15.05
N ILE A 208 4.60 -14.59 15.68
CA ILE A 208 3.56 -15.45 15.08
C ILE A 208 3.05 -14.85 13.77
N GLY A 209 2.85 -13.53 13.69
CA GLY A 209 2.37 -12.89 12.47
C GLY A 209 3.35 -12.99 11.30
N LEU A 210 4.65 -12.83 11.56
CA LEU A 210 5.69 -12.98 10.53
C LEU A 210 5.83 -14.44 10.10
N LEU A 211 5.77 -15.39 11.03
CA LEU A 211 5.81 -16.83 10.73
C LEU A 211 4.60 -17.24 9.87
N LEU A 212 3.41 -16.77 10.21
CA LEU A 212 2.20 -17.02 9.43
C LEU A 212 2.33 -16.45 8.01
N ALA A 213 2.86 -15.22 7.90
CA ALA A 213 3.06 -14.58 6.61
C ALA A 213 4.11 -15.31 5.75
N GLU A 214 5.17 -15.85 6.36
CA GLU A 214 6.14 -16.72 5.67
C GLU A 214 5.48 -18.00 5.15
N GLU A 215 4.63 -18.63 5.95
CA GLU A 215 3.98 -19.89 5.58
C GLU A 215 3.00 -19.73 4.43
N TYR A 216 2.34 -18.58 4.30
CA TYR A 216 1.50 -18.26 3.14
C TYR A 216 2.28 -17.58 1.99
N GLY A 217 3.45 -16.99 2.24
CA GLY A 217 4.14 -16.16 1.25
C GLY A 217 3.36 -14.88 0.92
N CYS A 218 2.81 -14.25 1.95
CA CYS A 218 1.76 -13.25 1.82
C CYS A 218 2.15 -11.87 2.38
N SER A 219 1.17 -10.98 2.46
CA SER A 219 1.36 -9.60 2.92
C SER A 219 1.27 -9.51 4.44
N TYR A 220 2.09 -8.67 5.06
CA TYR A 220 2.14 -8.45 6.51
C TYR A 220 2.20 -6.96 6.84
N SER A 221 1.50 -6.51 7.88
CA SER A 221 1.69 -5.18 8.46
C SER A 221 1.48 -5.21 9.98
N ASN A 222 2.41 -4.62 10.72
CA ASN A 222 2.27 -4.32 12.15
C ASN A 222 2.22 -2.82 12.47
N SER A 223 2.25 -1.97 11.44
CA SER A 223 2.23 -0.51 11.59
C SER A 223 0.84 0.10 11.46
N TYR A 224 -0.16 -0.69 11.02
CA TYR A 224 -1.55 -0.24 10.93
C TYR A 224 -2.13 -0.03 12.33
N SER A 225 -2.68 1.16 12.59
CA SER A 225 -3.23 1.55 13.90
C SER A 225 -4.54 2.31 13.76
N PRO A 226 -5.72 1.64 13.78
CA PRO A 226 -7.04 2.27 13.56
C PRO A 226 -7.44 3.32 14.61
N TRP A 227 -6.74 3.34 15.74
CA TRP A 227 -6.91 4.31 16.82
C TRP A 227 -6.08 5.58 16.61
N GLU A 228 -5.34 5.69 15.51
CA GLU A 228 -4.62 6.90 15.13
C GLU A 228 -5.33 7.65 14.00
N PRO A 229 -5.21 9.00 13.94
CA PRO A 229 -5.86 9.79 12.90
C PRO A 229 -5.39 9.44 11.49
N GLY A 230 -6.33 9.31 10.56
CA GLY A 230 -6.06 9.11 9.13
C GLY A 230 -5.70 7.68 8.73
N ASP A 231 -5.53 6.77 9.68
CA ASP A 231 -5.12 5.39 9.40
C ASP A 231 -6.36 4.49 9.18
N ILE A 232 -6.73 4.34 7.90
CA ILE A 232 -7.93 3.62 7.47
C ILE A 232 -7.53 2.23 6.96
N LEU A 233 -8.26 1.19 7.37
CA LEU A 233 -7.98 -0.21 7.00
C LEU A 233 -7.96 -0.42 5.48
N THR A 234 -8.84 0.26 4.74
CA THR A 234 -8.91 0.13 3.28
C THR A 234 -7.59 0.50 2.62
N THR A 235 -6.88 1.51 3.11
CA THR A 235 -5.59 1.94 2.55
C THR A 235 -4.56 0.82 2.54
N VAL A 236 -4.43 0.06 3.63
CA VAL A 236 -3.47 -1.07 3.67
C VAL A 236 -3.98 -2.28 2.89
N ILE A 237 -5.30 -2.52 2.87
CA ILE A 237 -5.89 -3.60 2.05
C ILE A 237 -5.67 -3.34 0.56
N ASP A 238 -5.89 -2.11 0.09
CA ASP A 238 -5.78 -1.72 -1.31
C ASP A 238 -4.32 -1.75 -1.81
N GLU A 239 -3.36 -1.52 -0.93
CA GLU A 239 -1.92 -1.66 -1.23
C GLU A 239 -1.45 -3.13 -1.15
N ALA A 240 -2.07 -3.94 -0.30
CA ALA A 240 -1.73 -5.35 -0.09
C ALA A 240 -2.36 -6.30 -1.11
N GLU A 241 -3.53 -5.95 -1.65
CA GLU A 241 -4.33 -6.74 -2.60
C GLU A 241 -4.47 -8.20 -2.17
N PRO A 242 -4.99 -8.49 -0.97
CA PRO A 242 -5.00 -9.84 -0.43
C PRO A 242 -5.91 -10.78 -1.23
N THR A 243 -5.43 -12.01 -1.45
CA THR A 243 -6.20 -13.10 -2.06
C THR A 243 -6.37 -14.26 -1.09
N LYS A 244 -7.21 -15.24 -1.44
CA LYS A 244 -7.37 -16.48 -0.66
C LYS A 244 -6.03 -17.18 -0.40
N GLU A 245 -5.16 -17.22 -1.39
CA GLU A 245 -3.86 -17.91 -1.31
C GLU A 245 -2.79 -17.03 -0.66
N ARG A 246 -2.95 -15.70 -0.74
CA ARG A 246 -2.01 -14.70 -0.23
C ARG A 246 -2.76 -13.69 0.65
N PRO A 247 -3.16 -14.06 1.88
CA PRO A 247 -3.86 -13.16 2.78
C PRO A 247 -3.02 -11.95 3.21
N LEU A 248 -3.70 -10.93 3.73
CA LEU A 248 -3.06 -9.88 4.51
C LEU A 248 -3.10 -10.26 5.99
N VAL A 249 -1.92 -10.40 6.61
CA VAL A 249 -1.77 -10.57 8.05
C VAL A 249 -1.53 -9.21 8.69
N LEU A 250 -2.49 -8.76 9.50
CA LEU A 250 -2.38 -7.55 10.31
C LEU A 250 -2.03 -7.93 11.74
N ALA A 251 -1.03 -7.28 12.32
CA ALA A 251 -0.62 -7.49 13.70
C ALA A 251 -0.83 -6.21 14.53
N PHE A 252 -1.71 -6.27 15.52
CA PHE A 252 -1.81 -5.26 16.56
C PHE A 252 -0.94 -5.67 17.74
N GLU A 253 0.28 -5.14 17.77
CA GLU A 253 1.21 -5.38 18.88
C GLU A 253 0.83 -4.57 20.11
N GLU A 254 0.86 -5.20 21.29
CA GLU A 254 0.54 -4.59 22.58
C GLU A 254 -0.84 -3.91 22.60
N VAL A 255 -1.84 -4.60 22.06
CA VAL A 255 -3.20 -4.07 21.87
C VAL A 255 -3.87 -3.68 23.20
N ASP A 256 -3.41 -4.17 24.34
CA ASP A 256 -3.95 -3.80 25.65
C ASP A 256 -3.85 -2.29 25.91
N GLY A 257 -2.74 -1.65 25.54
CA GLY A 257 -2.60 -0.21 25.66
C GLY A 257 -3.59 0.55 24.78
N ALA A 258 -3.91 0.02 23.59
CA ALA A 258 -4.94 0.59 22.72
C ALA A 258 -6.34 0.38 23.32
N ILE A 259 -6.67 -0.82 23.79
CA ILE A 259 -7.99 -1.14 24.37
C ILE A 259 -8.28 -0.28 25.59
N ILE A 260 -7.31 -0.07 26.49
CA ILE A 260 -7.48 0.80 27.67
C ILE A 260 -7.82 2.23 27.23
N ARG A 261 -7.06 2.80 26.29
CA ARG A 261 -7.35 4.15 25.75
C ARG A 261 -8.72 4.23 25.07
N ILE A 262 -9.11 3.19 24.35
CA ILE A 262 -10.44 3.10 23.70
C ILE A 262 -11.56 3.00 24.75
N HIS A 263 -11.30 2.33 25.88
CA HIS A 263 -12.24 2.21 26.99
C HIS A 263 -12.47 3.55 27.68
N GLU A 264 -11.40 4.32 27.89
CA GLU A 264 -11.44 5.67 28.46
C GLU A 264 -12.01 6.70 27.47
N GLY A 265 -11.83 6.46 26.17
CA GLY A 265 -12.22 7.35 25.09
C GLY A 265 -11.04 8.14 24.56
N ILE A 266 -10.77 8.01 23.26
CA ILE A 266 -9.67 8.70 22.59
C ILE A 266 -10.12 10.09 22.15
N GLU A 267 -9.33 11.12 22.49
CA GLU A 267 -9.56 12.48 22.02
C GLU A 267 -9.48 12.54 20.49
N ARG A 268 -10.51 13.13 19.87
CA ARG A 268 -10.61 13.19 18.42
C ARG A 268 -9.72 14.30 17.87
N HIS A 269 -8.98 13.98 16.82
CA HIS A 269 -8.29 15.00 16.05
C HIS A 269 -9.32 15.93 15.37
N LYS A 270 -9.03 17.23 15.32
CA LYS A 270 -10.01 18.25 14.90
C LYS A 270 -10.47 18.09 13.44
N ASN A 271 -9.54 17.72 12.56
CA ASN A 271 -9.75 17.74 11.12
C ASN A 271 -9.56 16.38 10.43
N ILE A 272 -9.10 15.38 11.16
CA ILE A 272 -8.72 14.08 10.59
C ILE A 272 -9.50 13.01 11.33
N PRO A 273 -10.27 12.16 10.63
CA PRO A 273 -11.03 11.12 11.28
C PRO A 273 -10.12 10.03 11.85
N THR A 274 -10.50 9.50 13.01
CA THR A 274 -9.92 8.30 13.60
C THR A 274 -10.96 7.19 13.52
N ALA A 275 -10.59 6.02 13.00
CA ALA A 275 -11.55 4.94 12.73
C ALA A 275 -12.14 4.36 14.03
N ILE A 276 -11.31 4.25 15.08
CA ILE A 276 -11.70 3.76 16.39
C ILE A 276 -11.36 4.77 17.47
N THR A 277 -12.37 5.34 18.12
CA THR A 277 -12.22 6.32 19.20
C THR A 277 -12.76 5.85 20.53
N ASP A 278 -13.60 4.83 20.53
CA ASP A 278 -14.36 4.38 21.69
C ASP A 278 -14.77 2.91 21.54
N LYS A 279 -15.35 2.34 22.60
CA LYS A 279 -15.85 0.95 22.62
C LYS A 279 -16.81 0.66 21.47
N SER A 280 -17.69 1.59 21.12
CA SER A 280 -18.70 1.38 20.07
C SER A 280 -18.06 1.22 18.69
N SER A 281 -17.11 2.10 18.37
CA SER A 281 -16.35 2.06 17.12
C SER A 281 -15.41 0.86 17.02
N TRP A 282 -14.77 0.44 18.13
CA TRP A 282 -14.01 -0.83 18.19
C TRP A 282 -14.89 -2.04 17.89
N ASN A 283 -16.05 -2.10 18.57
CA ASN A 283 -17.01 -3.17 18.41
C ASN A 283 -17.51 -3.26 16.97
N ARG A 284 -17.84 -2.12 16.36
CA ARG A 284 -18.24 -2.05 14.95
C ARG A 284 -17.12 -2.51 14.00
N PHE A 285 -15.87 -2.13 14.30
CA PHE A 285 -14.70 -2.55 13.52
C PHE A 285 -14.55 -4.08 13.52
N LEU A 286 -14.62 -4.74 14.67
CA LEU A 286 -14.55 -6.20 14.75
C LEU A 286 -15.81 -6.89 14.21
N ASP A 287 -16.99 -6.32 14.41
CA ASP A 287 -18.24 -6.85 13.83
C ASP A 287 -18.18 -6.84 12.28
N ASN A 288 -17.40 -5.95 11.65
CA ASN A 288 -17.19 -5.96 10.21
C ASN A 288 -16.34 -7.16 9.72
N PHE A 289 -15.41 -7.65 10.55
CA PHE A 289 -14.72 -8.92 10.27
C PHE A 289 -15.70 -10.08 10.31
N ASP A 290 -16.56 -10.16 11.32
CA ASP A 290 -17.57 -11.24 11.42
C ASP A 290 -18.52 -11.25 10.22
N ARG A 291 -18.92 -10.06 9.76
CA ARG A 291 -19.78 -9.89 8.56
C ARG A 291 -19.09 -10.22 7.24
N GLY A 292 -17.77 -10.41 7.24
CA GLY A 292 -17.01 -10.74 6.04
C GLY A 292 -16.72 -9.55 5.14
N LEU A 293 -16.72 -8.32 5.67
CA LEU A 293 -16.39 -7.11 4.89
C LEU A 293 -14.90 -7.00 4.56
N TYR A 294 -14.05 -7.74 5.27
CA TYR A 294 -12.61 -7.80 5.05
C TYR A 294 -12.20 -9.23 4.68
N PRO A 295 -12.53 -9.69 3.46
CA PRO A 295 -12.13 -11.01 3.01
C PRO A 295 -10.60 -11.09 2.91
N TYR A 296 -10.06 -12.27 3.17
CA TYR A 296 -8.64 -12.61 3.07
C TYR A 296 -7.73 -11.82 4.02
N VAL A 297 -8.29 -11.28 5.11
CA VAL A 297 -7.54 -10.59 6.16
C VAL A 297 -7.52 -11.43 7.44
N VAL A 298 -6.33 -11.62 7.99
CA VAL A 298 -6.11 -12.22 9.30
C VAL A 298 -5.61 -11.14 10.26
N LEU A 299 -6.38 -10.84 11.30
CA LEU A 299 -6.02 -9.91 12.35
C LEU A 299 -5.51 -10.68 13.57
N LEU A 300 -4.24 -10.47 13.91
CA LEU A 300 -3.58 -10.99 15.11
C LEU A 300 -3.41 -9.85 16.11
N MET A 301 -4.00 -9.98 17.28
CA MET A 301 -3.83 -9.05 18.38
C MET A 301 -2.93 -9.68 19.43
N THR A 302 -1.82 -9.05 19.77
CA THR A 302 -0.93 -9.53 20.83
C THR A 302 -1.02 -8.65 22.06
N SER A 303 -0.90 -9.25 23.25
CA SER A 303 -1.02 -8.50 24.50
C SER A 303 -0.20 -9.11 25.63
N ASN A 304 0.21 -8.27 26.58
CA ASN A 304 0.81 -8.70 27.84
C ASN A 304 -0.25 -8.83 28.97
N LYS A 305 -1.53 -8.52 28.69
CA LYS A 305 -2.64 -8.69 29.62
C LYS A 305 -3.43 -9.95 29.30
N SER A 306 -3.97 -10.60 30.31
CA SER A 306 -4.79 -11.79 30.13
C SER A 306 -6.16 -11.47 29.52
N PHE A 307 -6.79 -12.49 28.94
CA PHE A 307 -8.19 -12.43 28.53
C PHE A 307 -9.12 -11.93 29.65
N ASP A 308 -8.93 -12.43 30.87
CA ASP A 308 -9.73 -12.04 32.03
C ASP A 308 -9.59 -10.56 32.39
N PHE A 309 -8.37 -10.00 32.26
CA PHE A 309 -8.15 -8.57 32.46
C PHE A 309 -8.96 -7.74 31.46
N ILE A 310 -8.89 -8.08 30.17
CA ILE A 310 -9.65 -7.34 29.15
C ILE A 310 -11.15 -7.48 29.35
N ASN A 311 -11.63 -8.67 29.72
CA ASN A 311 -13.05 -8.88 30.04
C ASN A 311 -13.51 -8.12 31.28
N SER A 312 -12.61 -7.87 32.23
CA SER A 312 -12.92 -7.05 33.41
C SER A 312 -13.15 -5.58 33.06
N LEU A 313 -12.57 -5.08 31.96
CA LEU A 313 -12.89 -3.76 31.41
C LEU A 313 -14.27 -3.78 30.77
N ASP A 314 -14.46 -4.66 29.78
CA ASP A 314 -15.77 -4.92 29.17
C ASP A 314 -15.70 -6.25 28.37
N PRO A 315 -16.58 -7.23 28.63
CA PRO A 315 -16.57 -8.51 27.91
C PRO A 315 -16.78 -8.39 26.40
N SER A 316 -17.28 -7.25 25.91
CA SER A 316 -17.58 -7.04 24.50
C SER A 316 -16.33 -6.86 23.63
N TYR A 317 -15.16 -6.52 24.19
CA TYR A 317 -13.91 -6.36 23.44
C TYR A 317 -13.45 -7.66 22.77
N LEU A 318 -13.53 -8.78 23.51
CA LEU A 318 -13.02 -10.09 23.08
C LEU A 318 -14.12 -11.17 23.00
N ARG A 319 -15.40 -10.76 22.94
CA ARG A 319 -16.52 -11.71 22.89
C ARG A 319 -16.42 -12.65 21.67
N LYS A 320 -16.97 -13.86 21.83
CA LYS A 320 -17.16 -14.80 20.73
C LYS A 320 -17.97 -14.15 19.60
N GLY A 321 -17.49 -14.33 18.37
CA GLY A 321 -18.05 -13.69 17.17
C GLY A 321 -17.34 -12.39 16.78
N ARG A 322 -16.58 -11.76 17.66
CA ARG A 322 -15.62 -10.68 17.30
C ARG A 322 -14.19 -11.19 17.23
N VAL A 323 -13.87 -12.08 18.17
CA VAL A 323 -12.62 -12.84 18.20
C VAL A 323 -12.98 -14.31 17.98
N ASP A 324 -12.27 -14.95 17.07
CA ASP A 324 -12.48 -16.34 16.69
C ASP A 324 -11.90 -17.29 17.73
N GLU A 325 -10.62 -17.08 18.07
CA GLU A 325 -9.92 -17.85 19.10
C GLU A 325 -9.01 -16.96 19.95
N VAL A 326 -8.85 -17.37 21.20
CA VAL A 326 -7.98 -16.74 22.19
C VAL A 326 -6.91 -17.74 22.60
N PHE A 327 -5.66 -17.31 22.64
CA PHE A 327 -4.52 -18.15 22.98
C PHE A 327 -3.72 -17.52 24.12
N GLU A 328 -3.22 -18.38 25.01
CA GLU A 328 -2.21 -18.03 26.01
C GLU A 328 -0.87 -18.66 25.61
N MET A 329 0.19 -17.86 25.60
CA MET A 329 1.56 -18.31 25.40
C MET A 329 2.32 -18.38 26.72
N GLY A 330 2.88 -19.54 27.00
CA GLY A 330 3.73 -19.80 28.16
C GLY A 330 5.14 -19.24 27.97
N MET A 331 5.93 -19.28 29.04
CA MET A 331 7.37 -19.08 28.92
C MET A 331 7.99 -20.22 28.12
N LYS A 332 9.04 -19.90 27.33
CA LYS A 332 9.87 -20.93 26.71
C LYS A 332 10.39 -21.87 27.79
N THR A 333 9.94 -23.12 27.74
CA THR A 333 10.67 -24.22 28.35
C THR A 333 11.78 -24.58 27.35
N GLU A 334 13.04 -24.42 27.78
CA GLU A 334 14.22 -24.74 26.97
C GLU A 334 14.34 -26.23 26.66
#